data_AF-A0A955Z099-F1
#
_entry.id   AF-A0A955Z099-F1
#
_cell.length_a   1.000
_cell.length_b   1.000
_cell.length_c   1.000
_cell.angle_alpha   90.00
_cell.angle_beta   90.00
_cell.angle_gamma   90.00
#
_symmetry.space_group_name_H-M   'P 1'
#
loop_
_entity.id
_entity.type
_entity.pdbx_description
1 polymer ?
#
loop_
_entity_poly.entity_id
_entity_poly.type
_entity_poly.pdbx_seq_one_letter_code
_entity_poly.pdbx_strand_id
1 'polypeptide(L)'
;MRRLLIAVTLGSVCACGLISGASDLVVVDDAQDATSDTGATAEAGPVDIDSGTFEPPPPSCNAPSRCVTAPSGWEGPFAVVLSDAQGRGIQCPPTFARSWERSGATTADASAPRASCTCACGALTGACAITMNEHDDSACMDAPSKRVLGVGACVPRASGADSWHATTAVTSAACAPDASVTVPPLGGDASTVGCVPTAPEGCAAGACFPPLTDGARLCVRPAGIDDGASCPVDFSDEVKLASGLEDSRGCTVCTCPASPSCSFTYELHGKANCLGEVPSSFSDTNCHAPSGIDAIKLTASRATGSCTPTGGTPTGTVKTIGDSRLCCAR
;
A
#
# COMPACT_ATOMS: atom_id res chain seq x y z
N MET A 1 32.52 18.59 -23.82
CA MET A 1 31.12 18.60 -24.31
C MET A 1 30.44 17.30 -23.91
N ARG A 2 29.66 17.30 -22.82
CA ARG A 2 28.77 16.19 -22.45
C ARG A 2 27.45 16.81 -22.00
N ARG A 3 26.41 16.61 -22.82
CA ARG A 3 25.03 17.02 -22.55
C ARG A 3 24.41 15.99 -21.62
N LEU A 4 23.93 16.41 -20.46
CA LEU A 4 23.10 15.61 -19.57
C LEU A 4 21.64 15.99 -19.85
N LEU A 5 20.89 15.09 -20.47
CA LEU A 5 19.43 15.17 -20.57
C LEU A 5 18.85 14.67 -19.24
N ILE A 6 18.09 15.51 -18.55
CA ILE A 6 17.23 15.09 -17.44
C ILE A 6 15.81 14.99 -18.01
N ALA A 7 15.33 13.77 -18.14
CA ALA A 7 13.95 13.46 -18.46
C ALA A 7 13.09 13.68 -17.21
N VAL A 8 12.08 14.55 -17.32
CA VAL A 8 11.04 14.73 -16.31
C VAL A 8 9.94 13.71 -16.60
N THR A 9 9.86 12.66 -15.79
CA THR A 9 8.73 11.72 -15.80
C THR A 9 7.61 12.26 -14.92
N LEU A 10 6.49 12.62 -15.54
CA LEU A 10 5.22 12.85 -14.87
C LEU A 10 4.71 11.51 -14.30
N GLY A 11 4.75 11.39 -12.98
CA GLY A 11 4.21 10.25 -12.24
C GLY A 11 2.69 10.23 -12.32
N SER A 12 2.17 9.21 -13.01
CA SER A 12 0.75 8.87 -13.07
C SER A 12 0.24 8.53 -11.66
N VAL A 13 -0.89 9.13 -11.27
CA VAL A 13 -1.60 8.81 -10.03
C VAL A 13 -2.12 7.37 -10.15
N CYS A 14 -1.51 6.47 -9.40
CA CYS A 14 -1.86 5.07 -9.36
C CYS A 14 -3.25 4.92 -8.72
N ALA A 15 -4.21 4.45 -9.53
CA ALA A 15 -5.52 4.03 -9.05
C ALA A 15 -5.35 2.92 -8.00
N CYS A 16 -6.03 3.07 -6.86
CA CYS A 16 -6.23 1.99 -5.91
C CYS A 16 -7.09 0.91 -6.57
N GLY A 17 -6.45 -0.08 -7.18
CA GLY A 17 -7.09 -1.36 -7.47
C GLY A 17 -7.31 -2.10 -6.16
N LEU A 18 -8.56 -2.13 -5.69
CA LEU A 18 -9.01 -3.12 -4.72
C LEU A 18 -8.81 -4.50 -5.35
N ILE A 19 -7.75 -5.20 -4.97
CA ILE A 19 -7.62 -6.64 -5.24
C ILE A 19 -8.26 -7.35 -4.05
N SER A 20 -9.58 -7.52 -4.08
CA SER A 20 -10.25 -8.54 -3.28
C SER A 20 -10.11 -9.87 -4.01
N GLY A 21 -8.95 -10.51 -3.84
CA GLY A 21 -8.65 -11.83 -4.38
C GLY A 21 -8.55 -12.84 -3.25
N ALA A 22 -9.65 -13.53 -2.96
CA ALA A 22 -9.57 -14.82 -2.28
C ALA A 22 -8.97 -15.82 -3.29
N SER A 23 -7.64 -15.96 -3.28
CA SER A 23 -6.97 -17.00 -4.03
C SER A 23 -6.92 -18.26 -3.17
N ASP A 24 -7.94 -19.11 -3.34
CA ASP A 24 -7.80 -20.53 -3.07
C ASP A 24 -6.89 -21.08 -4.19
N LEU A 25 -5.61 -21.21 -3.88
CA LEU A 25 -4.59 -21.66 -4.82
C LEU A 25 -4.68 -23.18 -4.92
N VAL A 26 -5.58 -23.69 -5.78
CA VAL A 26 -5.62 -25.12 -6.12
C VAL A 26 -4.43 -25.44 -7.01
N VAL A 27 -3.44 -26.14 -6.46
CA VAL A 27 -2.39 -26.80 -7.23
C VAL A 27 -3.03 -28.01 -7.90
N VAL A 28 -3.29 -27.91 -9.20
CA VAL A 28 -3.63 -29.06 -10.04
C VAL A 28 -2.31 -29.67 -10.49
N ASP A 29 -1.97 -30.83 -9.94
CA ASP A 29 -0.89 -31.68 -10.46
C ASP A 29 -1.41 -32.35 -11.74
N ASP A 30 -0.74 -32.09 -12.87
CA ASP A 30 -1.01 -32.73 -14.15
C ASP A 30 -0.62 -34.22 -14.08
N ALA A 31 -1.60 -35.07 -14.37
CA ALA A 31 -1.45 -36.51 -14.47
C ALA A 31 -0.43 -36.89 -15.57
N GLN A 32 0.55 -37.72 -15.21
CA GLN A 32 1.38 -38.42 -16.19
C GLN A 32 0.80 -39.82 -16.46
N ASP A 33 0.18 -39.96 -17.62
CA ASP A 33 -0.15 -41.22 -18.28
C ASP A 33 1.12 -42.08 -18.47
N ALA A 34 1.07 -43.31 -17.99
CA ALA A 34 1.95 -44.37 -18.43
C ALA A 34 1.12 -45.63 -18.71
N THR A 35 0.67 -45.73 -19.96
CA THR A 35 0.22 -46.96 -20.60
C THR A 35 1.34 -48.01 -20.57
N SER A 36 1.03 -49.22 -20.12
CA SER A 36 1.85 -50.39 -20.44
C SER A 36 0.96 -51.57 -20.79
N ASP A 37 1.38 -52.20 -21.88
CA ASP A 37 0.60 -53.03 -22.78
C ASP A 37 0.73 -54.52 -22.41
N THR A 38 -0.40 -55.19 -22.52
CA THR A 38 -0.70 -56.59 -22.84
C THR A 38 0.46 -57.62 -22.89
N GLY A 39 0.34 -58.67 -22.07
CA GLY A 39 1.05 -59.94 -22.24
C GLY A 39 0.18 -61.12 -21.76
N ALA A 40 -0.54 -61.75 -22.68
CA ALA A 40 -1.32 -62.96 -22.44
C ALA A 40 -0.43 -64.21 -22.49
N THR A 41 -0.67 -65.19 -21.60
CA THR A 41 -0.42 -66.60 -21.91
C THR A 41 -1.16 -67.57 -20.98
N ALA A 42 -2.04 -68.34 -21.63
CA ALA A 42 -2.42 -69.74 -21.46
C ALA A 42 -2.86 -70.34 -20.11
N GLU A 43 -3.99 -71.05 -20.23
CA GLU A 43 -4.76 -71.84 -19.28
C GLU A 43 -4.01 -72.98 -18.59
N ALA A 44 -4.36 -73.24 -17.33
CA ALA A 44 -4.32 -74.56 -16.72
C ALA A 44 -5.60 -74.76 -15.88
N GLY A 45 -6.15 -75.98 -15.95
CA GLY A 45 -7.54 -76.35 -15.62
C GLY A 45 -8.03 -76.11 -14.19
N PRO A 46 -9.34 -76.27 -13.98
CA PRO A 46 -9.98 -75.98 -12.70
C PRO A 46 -9.63 -77.05 -11.66
N VAL A 47 -9.01 -76.63 -10.57
CA VAL A 47 -9.05 -77.35 -9.30
C VAL A 47 -10.19 -76.76 -8.47
N ASP A 48 -11.23 -77.55 -8.25
CA ASP A 48 -12.29 -77.27 -7.28
C ASP A 48 -11.67 -77.25 -5.88
N ILE A 49 -11.19 -76.07 -5.49
CA ILE A 49 -10.89 -75.73 -4.11
C ILE A 49 -12.10 -74.95 -3.62
N ASP A 50 -12.79 -75.53 -2.64
CA ASP A 50 -13.84 -74.90 -1.84
C ASP A 50 -13.39 -73.50 -1.42
N SER A 51 -13.80 -72.51 -2.21
CA SER A 51 -13.40 -71.12 -2.08
C SER A 51 -14.31 -70.51 -1.03
N GLY A 52 -14.10 -70.91 0.22
CA GLY A 52 -14.57 -70.11 1.35
C GLY A 52 -14.13 -68.69 1.07
N THR A 53 -15.10 -67.77 0.94
CA THR A 53 -14.86 -66.37 0.63
C THR A 53 -13.96 -65.80 1.72
N PHE A 54 -12.66 -65.81 1.48
CA PHE A 54 -11.69 -65.10 2.30
C PHE A 54 -11.93 -63.63 2.03
N GLU A 55 -12.84 -63.05 2.80
CA GLU A 55 -12.99 -61.61 2.86
C GLU A 55 -11.73 -61.08 3.55
N PRO A 56 -10.80 -60.43 2.83
CA PRO A 56 -9.63 -59.85 3.47
C PRO A 56 -10.13 -58.92 4.58
N PRO A 57 -9.44 -58.89 5.73
CA PRO A 57 -9.85 -58.02 6.82
C PRO A 57 -10.02 -56.59 6.29
N PRO A 58 -11.06 -55.87 6.73
CA PRO A 58 -11.30 -54.52 6.24
C PRO A 58 -10.02 -53.70 6.44
N PRO A 59 -9.67 -52.82 5.48
CA PRO A 59 -8.49 -51.99 5.62
C PRO A 59 -8.57 -51.24 6.96
N SER A 60 -7.57 -51.46 7.80
CA SER A 60 -7.42 -50.85 9.12
C SER A 60 -6.09 -50.13 9.25
N CYS A 61 -6.08 -49.01 9.95
CA CYS A 61 -4.84 -48.31 10.26
C CYS A 61 -3.92 -49.15 11.14
N ASN A 62 -2.63 -49.09 10.86
CA ASN A 62 -1.62 -49.58 11.79
C ASN A 62 -1.63 -48.73 13.06
N ALA A 63 -1.66 -49.38 14.22
CA ALA A 63 -1.51 -48.69 15.50
C ALA A 63 -0.20 -47.87 15.52
N PRO A 64 -0.19 -46.65 16.09
CA PRO A 64 -1.23 -46.04 16.92
C PRO A 64 -2.26 -45.18 16.15
N SER A 65 -2.25 -45.20 14.83
CA SER A 65 -3.20 -44.44 14.01
C SER A 65 -4.60 -45.06 14.08
N ARG A 66 -5.64 -44.22 13.92
CA ARG A 66 -7.04 -44.67 13.88
C ARG A 66 -7.76 -44.12 12.65
N CYS A 67 -8.78 -44.84 12.19
CA CYS A 67 -9.65 -44.34 11.12
C CYS A 67 -10.51 -43.18 11.61
N VAL A 68 -10.45 -42.06 10.91
CA VAL A 68 -11.29 -40.90 11.16
C VAL A 68 -11.90 -40.44 9.84
N THR A 69 -13.21 -40.21 9.86
CA THR A 69 -13.99 -39.83 8.68
C THR A 69 -14.66 -38.50 8.94
N ALA A 70 -14.60 -37.59 7.97
CA ALA A 70 -15.41 -36.37 8.01
C ALA A 70 -16.89 -36.71 7.76
N PRO A 71 -17.82 -36.11 8.53
CA PRO A 71 -19.25 -36.25 8.25
C PRO A 71 -19.62 -35.69 6.87
N SER A 72 -20.70 -36.20 6.27
CA SER A 72 -21.19 -35.72 4.97
C SER A 72 -21.45 -34.20 5.00
N GLY A 73 -20.97 -33.48 3.98
CA GLY A 73 -21.05 -32.02 3.90
C GLY A 73 -19.93 -31.27 4.65
N TRP A 74 -18.97 -32.00 5.23
CA TRP A 74 -17.81 -31.46 5.90
C TRP A 74 -16.51 -31.90 5.23
N GLU A 75 -15.55 -31.00 5.18
CA GLU A 75 -14.17 -31.28 4.79
C GLU A 75 -13.31 -31.61 6.02
N GLY A 76 -12.36 -32.53 5.83
CA GLY A 76 -11.43 -32.98 6.86
C GLY A 76 -11.37 -34.51 6.93
N PRO A 77 -10.90 -35.07 8.05
CA PRO A 77 -10.45 -34.39 9.28
C PRO A 77 -9.10 -33.68 9.12
N PHE A 78 -8.92 -32.58 9.85
CA PHE A 78 -7.67 -31.82 9.95
C PHE A 78 -7.10 -31.88 11.37
N ALA A 79 -5.78 -31.90 11.49
CA ALA A 79 -5.08 -31.57 12.71
C ALA A 79 -4.86 -30.06 12.69
N VAL A 80 -5.61 -29.34 13.51
CA VAL A 80 -5.59 -27.88 13.57
C VAL A 80 -4.67 -27.45 14.70
N VAL A 81 -3.65 -26.66 14.35
CA VAL A 81 -2.71 -26.07 15.30
C VAL A 81 -2.97 -24.58 15.34
N LEU A 82 -3.29 -24.07 16.53
CA LEU A 82 -3.45 -22.65 16.83
C LEU A 82 -2.10 -22.14 17.36
N SER A 83 -1.52 -21.06 16.82
CA SER A 83 -0.33 -20.49 17.45
C SER A 83 -0.67 -19.94 18.81
N ASP A 84 0.28 -20.09 19.72
CA ASP A 84 0.31 -19.32 20.96
C ASP A 84 0.66 -17.84 20.67
N ALA A 85 0.47 -16.98 21.67
CA ALA A 85 0.75 -15.54 21.55
C ALA A 85 2.23 -15.20 21.30
N GLN A 86 3.12 -16.21 21.25
CA GLN A 86 4.56 -16.05 21.04
C GLN A 86 4.96 -16.06 19.56
N GLY A 87 4.03 -16.25 18.62
CA GLY A 87 4.25 -16.00 17.19
C GLY A 87 5.35 -16.85 16.54
N ARG A 88 5.68 -18.02 17.12
CA ARG A 88 6.60 -18.97 16.47
C ARG A 88 5.90 -19.56 15.26
N GLY A 89 6.60 -19.64 14.12
CA GLY A 89 6.06 -20.17 12.88
C GLY A 89 5.40 -21.53 13.12
N ILE A 90 4.08 -21.60 12.95
CA ILE A 90 3.32 -22.83 13.15
C ILE A 90 3.73 -23.80 12.06
N GLN A 91 4.17 -24.99 12.44
CA GLN A 91 4.43 -26.09 11.53
C GLN A 91 3.48 -27.24 11.86
N CYS A 92 3.06 -27.96 10.82
CA CYS A 92 2.37 -29.22 11.02
C CYS A 92 3.30 -30.22 11.72
N PRO A 93 2.77 -31.09 12.60
CA PRO A 93 3.59 -32.15 13.17
C PRO A 93 4.17 -33.04 12.05
N PRO A 94 5.32 -33.71 12.25
CA PRO A 94 6.05 -34.39 11.17
C PRO A 94 5.26 -35.45 10.38
N THR A 95 4.20 -36.01 10.96
CA THR A 95 3.31 -37.00 10.33
C THR A 95 2.15 -36.37 9.54
N PHE A 96 2.12 -35.05 9.45
CA PHE A 96 1.09 -34.28 8.76
C PHE A 96 1.72 -33.31 7.78
N ALA A 97 1.08 -33.15 6.62
CA ALA A 97 1.37 -32.13 5.65
C ALA A 97 0.47 -30.91 5.88
N ARG A 98 1.00 -29.71 5.58
CA ARG A 98 0.20 -28.48 5.58
C ARG A 98 -0.86 -28.57 4.49
N SER A 99 -2.13 -28.38 4.87
CA SER A 99 -3.24 -28.31 3.92
C SER A 99 -3.70 -26.87 3.71
N TRP A 100 -3.84 -26.10 4.78
CA TRP A 100 -4.24 -24.70 4.70
C TRP A 100 -3.70 -23.90 5.88
N GLU A 101 -3.62 -22.58 5.71
CA GLU A 101 -3.22 -21.63 6.75
C GLU A 101 -4.17 -20.44 6.73
N ARG A 102 -4.52 -19.95 7.93
CA ARG A 102 -5.33 -18.74 8.13
C ARG A 102 -4.59 -17.82 9.08
N SER A 103 -4.34 -16.61 8.62
CA SER A 103 -3.81 -15.52 9.46
C SER A 103 -4.98 -14.69 9.97
N GLY A 104 -5.11 -14.56 11.28
CA GLY A 104 -6.12 -13.68 11.86
C GLY A 104 -6.30 -13.93 13.35
N ALA A 105 -5.82 -13.00 14.18
CA ALA A 105 -6.24 -12.98 15.56
C ALA A 105 -7.72 -12.61 15.64
N THR A 106 -8.48 -13.31 16.47
CA THR A 106 -9.82 -12.89 16.91
C THR A 106 -9.80 -11.51 17.61
N THR A 107 -8.62 -10.96 17.87
CA THR A 107 -8.34 -9.65 18.47
C THR A 107 -7.44 -8.75 17.60
N ALA A 108 -7.19 -9.09 16.33
CA ALA A 108 -6.27 -8.34 15.44
C ALA A 108 -6.61 -6.84 15.36
N ASP A 109 -7.91 -6.54 15.35
CA ASP A 109 -8.45 -5.18 15.23
C ASP A 109 -8.03 -4.25 16.38
N ALA A 110 -7.81 -4.78 17.59
CA ALA A 110 -7.53 -3.97 18.77
C ALA A 110 -6.04 -3.71 19.02
N SER A 111 -5.15 -4.49 18.39
CA SER A 111 -3.72 -4.50 18.72
C SER A 111 -2.78 -4.14 17.55
N ALA A 112 -3.31 -4.00 16.33
CA ALA A 112 -2.54 -3.59 15.17
C ALA A 112 -1.86 -2.22 15.39
N PRO A 113 -0.52 -2.10 15.32
CA PRO A 113 0.16 -0.82 15.42
C PRO A 113 -0.32 0.14 14.32
N ARG A 114 -0.45 1.43 14.62
CA ARG A 114 -0.81 2.42 13.59
C ARG A 114 0.34 2.59 12.58
N ALA A 115 0.02 3.06 11.38
CA ALA A 115 1.03 3.52 10.45
C ALA A 115 1.86 4.67 11.07
N SER A 116 3.16 4.70 10.79
CA SER A 116 4.01 5.85 11.05
C SER A 116 4.05 6.72 9.80
N CYS A 117 3.77 8.00 9.98
CA CYS A 117 3.59 8.94 8.90
C CYS A 117 4.47 10.17 9.13
N THR A 118 5.15 10.64 8.09
CA THR A 118 5.78 11.96 8.10
C THR A 118 5.22 12.79 6.97
N CYS A 119 5.00 14.08 7.22
CA CYS A 119 4.62 15.05 6.20
C CYS A 119 5.48 16.29 6.38
N ALA A 120 6.27 16.59 5.35
CA ALA A 120 7.13 17.75 5.25
C ALA A 120 6.89 18.44 3.90
N CYS A 121 7.32 19.69 3.81
CA CYS A 121 7.28 20.44 2.57
C CYS A 121 8.69 20.78 2.13
N GLY A 122 8.95 20.62 0.83
CA GLY A 122 10.14 21.14 0.20
C GLY A 122 10.17 22.67 0.21
N ALA A 123 11.28 23.22 -0.31
CA ALA A 123 11.41 24.66 -0.48
C ALA A 123 10.33 25.21 -1.44
N LEU A 124 9.91 26.44 -1.18
CA LEU A 124 9.01 27.17 -2.07
C LEU A 124 9.69 27.36 -3.43
N THR A 125 9.01 26.91 -4.48
CA THR A 125 9.35 27.22 -5.86
C THR A 125 8.25 28.10 -6.43
N GLY A 126 8.63 29.13 -7.17
CA GLY A 126 7.65 30.07 -7.70
C GLY A 126 8.27 31.23 -8.45
N ALA A 127 7.41 32.04 -9.02
CA ALA A 127 7.78 33.20 -9.81
C ALA A 127 6.93 34.42 -9.43
N CYS A 128 7.51 35.59 -9.67
CA CYS A 128 6.88 36.88 -9.44
C CYS A 128 6.89 37.69 -10.72
N ALA A 129 5.74 38.28 -11.05
CA ALA A 129 5.65 39.35 -12.01
C ALA A 129 5.84 40.68 -11.28
N ILE A 130 6.73 41.51 -11.81
CA ILE A 130 6.95 42.87 -11.33
C ILE A 130 6.45 43.82 -12.41
N THR A 131 5.52 44.69 -12.03
CA THR A 131 5.00 45.75 -12.90
C THR A 131 5.55 47.07 -12.40
N MET A 132 6.27 47.78 -13.25
CA MET A 132 6.67 49.15 -12.99
C MET A 132 5.55 50.09 -13.39
N ASN A 133 5.22 51.01 -12.50
CA ASN A 133 4.26 52.08 -12.72
C ASN A 133 5.07 53.37 -12.83
N GLU A 134 5.08 53.96 -14.02
CA GLU A 134 5.79 55.21 -14.31
C GLU A 134 4.76 56.35 -14.39
N HIS A 135 5.02 57.43 -13.67
CA HIS A 135 4.10 58.52 -13.39
C HIS A 135 4.70 59.84 -13.85
N ASP A 136 3.87 60.75 -14.37
CA ASP A 136 4.29 62.10 -14.78
C ASP A 136 4.31 63.07 -13.60
N ASP A 137 3.70 62.68 -12.47
CA ASP A 137 3.72 63.42 -11.21
C ASP A 137 4.74 62.85 -10.22
N SER A 138 5.47 63.73 -9.52
CA SER A 138 6.50 63.34 -8.54
C SER A 138 5.97 62.62 -7.30
N ALA A 139 4.67 62.70 -7.00
CA ALA A 139 4.04 62.04 -5.86
C ALA A 139 3.32 60.73 -6.24
N CYS A 140 3.43 60.26 -7.48
CA CYS A 140 2.74 59.07 -8.01
C CYS A 140 1.21 59.12 -7.87
N MET A 141 0.61 60.32 -7.91
CA MET A 141 -0.83 60.50 -7.69
C MET A 141 -1.65 60.44 -8.98
N ASP A 142 -1.01 60.59 -10.13
CA ASP A 142 -1.61 60.53 -11.47
C ASP A 142 -1.76 59.08 -11.96
N ALA A 143 -2.40 58.91 -13.12
CA ALA A 143 -2.60 57.60 -13.72
C ALA A 143 -1.27 57.09 -14.32
N PRO A 144 -0.71 55.97 -13.84
CA PRO A 144 0.58 55.51 -14.32
C PRO A 144 0.49 54.86 -15.70
N SER A 145 1.56 55.01 -16.47
CA SER A 145 1.90 54.04 -17.51
C SER A 145 2.44 52.77 -16.85
N LYS A 146 2.00 51.60 -17.31
CA LYS A 146 2.33 50.31 -16.68
C LYS A 146 3.19 49.47 -17.59
N ARG A 147 4.25 48.88 -17.03
CA ARG A 147 5.14 48.00 -17.78
C ARG A 147 5.56 46.79 -16.97
N VAL A 148 5.34 45.59 -17.53
CA VAL A 148 5.84 44.36 -16.92
C VAL A 148 7.32 44.23 -17.22
N LEU A 149 8.14 44.06 -16.18
CA LEU A 149 9.59 43.92 -16.31
C LEU A 149 10.01 42.46 -16.14
N GLY A 150 10.84 41.98 -17.07
CA GLY A 150 11.60 40.74 -16.92
C GLY A 150 12.92 41.00 -16.21
N VAL A 151 13.41 40.04 -15.43
CA VAL A 151 14.73 40.16 -14.78
C VAL A 151 15.82 40.30 -15.84
N GLY A 152 16.69 41.30 -15.66
CA GLY A 152 17.77 41.66 -16.57
C GLY A 152 17.34 42.58 -17.72
N ALA A 153 16.04 42.78 -17.95
CA ALA A 153 15.56 43.67 -19.00
C ALA A 153 15.87 45.12 -18.64
N CYS A 154 16.60 45.81 -19.53
CA CYS A 154 16.75 47.24 -19.51
C CYS A 154 15.66 47.88 -20.36
N VAL A 155 14.96 48.84 -19.79
CA VAL A 155 13.81 49.46 -20.41
C VAL A 155 13.97 50.98 -20.34
N PRO A 156 13.95 51.69 -21.49
CA PRO A 156 13.96 53.14 -21.49
C PRO A 156 12.73 53.71 -20.77
N ARG A 157 12.97 54.78 -20.01
CA ARG A 157 11.94 55.59 -19.34
C ARG A 157 10.84 55.97 -20.34
N ALA A 158 9.58 55.86 -19.91
CA ALA A 158 8.45 56.37 -20.68
C ALA A 158 8.53 57.90 -20.81
N SER A 159 8.15 58.44 -21.97
CA SER A 159 8.13 59.89 -22.17
C SER A 159 7.18 60.54 -21.16
N GLY A 160 7.68 61.51 -20.40
CA GLY A 160 6.90 62.23 -19.38
C GLY A 160 7.10 61.71 -17.95
N ALA A 161 7.63 60.51 -17.77
CA ALA A 161 7.76 59.92 -16.44
C ALA A 161 8.80 60.64 -15.57
N ASP A 162 8.36 61.05 -14.38
CA ASP A 162 9.13 61.74 -13.35
C ASP A 162 9.20 60.94 -12.04
N SER A 163 8.33 59.96 -11.83
CA SER A 163 8.39 59.06 -10.68
C SER A 163 7.99 57.61 -10.99
N TRP A 164 8.39 56.70 -10.11
CA TRP A 164 8.27 55.26 -10.29
C TRP A 164 7.89 54.54 -9.00
N HIS A 165 7.03 53.54 -9.11
CA HIS A 165 6.89 52.51 -8.08
C HIS A 165 6.61 51.15 -8.69
N ALA A 166 7.05 50.09 -8.02
CA ALA A 166 6.78 48.73 -8.44
C ALA A 166 5.55 48.16 -7.73
N THR A 167 4.73 47.41 -8.48
CA THR A 167 3.74 46.49 -7.91
C THR A 167 4.14 45.06 -8.23
N THR A 168 3.79 44.13 -7.33
CA THR A 168 4.19 42.73 -7.45
C THR A 168 2.99 41.81 -7.44
N ALA A 169 3.09 40.72 -8.19
CA ALA A 169 2.12 39.64 -8.17
C ALA A 169 2.84 38.30 -8.23
N VAL A 170 2.49 37.39 -7.33
CA VAL A 170 2.95 36.00 -7.42
C VAL A 170 2.22 35.34 -8.59
N THR A 171 2.95 34.85 -9.58
CA THR A 171 2.36 34.21 -10.77
C THR A 171 2.27 32.70 -10.61
N SER A 172 3.16 32.11 -9.82
CA SER A 172 3.13 30.70 -9.44
C SER A 172 3.85 30.52 -8.12
N ALA A 173 3.37 29.57 -7.31
CA ALA A 173 3.98 29.19 -6.06
C ALA A 173 3.54 27.78 -5.70
N ALA A 174 4.50 26.90 -5.46
CA ALA A 174 4.24 25.53 -5.05
C ALA A 174 5.39 25.01 -4.20
N CYS A 175 5.05 24.08 -3.31
CA CYS A 175 6.00 23.24 -2.61
C CYS A 175 5.72 21.80 -2.95
N ALA A 176 6.77 21.05 -3.24
CA ALA A 176 6.67 19.61 -3.35
C ALA A 176 6.41 19.03 -1.95
N PRO A 177 5.35 18.23 -1.75
CA PRO A 177 5.19 17.47 -0.53
C PRO A 177 6.26 16.38 -0.45
N ASP A 178 6.79 16.17 0.74
CA ASP A 178 7.67 15.07 1.08
C ASP A 178 6.99 14.25 2.18
N ALA A 179 6.52 13.06 1.80
CA ALA A 179 5.75 12.19 2.66
C ALA A 179 6.38 10.81 2.72
N SER A 180 6.45 10.26 3.94
CA SER A 180 6.81 8.86 4.14
C SER A 180 5.69 8.15 4.89
N VAL A 181 5.45 6.91 4.47
CA VAL A 181 4.47 6.02 5.07
C VAL A 181 5.18 4.73 5.40
N THR A 182 5.14 4.33 6.67
CA THR A 182 5.57 3.01 7.11
C THR A 182 4.41 2.37 7.84
N VAL A 183 3.87 1.29 7.28
CA VAL A 183 2.86 0.47 7.96
C VAL A 183 3.59 -0.68 8.65
N PRO A 184 3.65 -0.72 9.99
CA PRO A 184 4.27 -1.83 10.68
C PRO A 184 3.55 -3.13 10.32
N PRO A 185 4.27 -4.26 10.18
CA PRO A 185 3.61 -5.54 10.01
C PRO A 185 2.64 -5.74 11.17
N LEU A 186 1.53 -6.40 10.89
CA LEU A 186 0.76 -7.03 11.95
C LEU A 186 1.72 -7.92 12.74
N GLY A 187 1.60 -7.95 14.07
CA GLY A 187 2.45 -8.79 14.90
C GLY A 187 2.35 -10.25 14.46
N GLY A 188 3.15 -11.15 15.06
CA GLY A 188 2.96 -12.59 14.92
C GLY A 188 1.64 -13.05 15.56
N ASP A 189 0.54 -12.51 15.05
CA ASP A 189 -0.83 -12.72 15.47
C ASP A 189 -1.18 -14.19 15.25
N ALA A 190 -2.21 -14.62 15.98
CA ALA A 190 -2.62 -16.01 15.99
C ALA A 190 -2.86 -16.51 14.55
N SER A 191 -1.93 -17.29 14.02
CA SER A 191 -2.14 -18.08 12.82
C SER A 191 -2.82 -19.38 13.23
N THR A 192 -3.58 -19.94 12.30
CA THR A 192 -4.14 -21.28 12.44
C THR A 192 -3.76 -22.08 11.21
N VAL A 193 -3.16 -23.25 11.42
CA VAL A 193 -2.79 -24.15 10.33
C VAL A 193 -3.61 -25.42 10.44
N GLY A 194 -4.22 -25.83 9.33
CA GLY A 194 -4.82 -27.14 9.19
C GLY A 194 -3.86 -28.09 8.49
N CYS A 195 -3.68 -29.25 9.10
CA CYS A 195 -2.75 -30.27 8.64
C CYS A 195 -3.50 -31.56 8.31
N VAL A 196 -3.09 -32.27 7.26
CA VAL A 196 -3.64 -33.57 6.84
C VAL A 196 -2.58 -34.66 6.98
N PRO A 197 -2.93 -35.90 7.35
CA PRO A 197 -1.94 -36.97 7.50
C PRO A 197 -1.24 -37.28 6.17
N THR A 198 0.07 -37.53 6.22
CA THR A 198 0.89 -37.78 5.00
C THR A 198 0.68 -39.17 4.40
N ALA A 199 0.10 -40.11 5.15
CA ALA A 199 -0.20 -41.47 4.71
C ALA A 199 -1.64 -41.83 5.10
N PRO A 200 -2.65 -41.43 4.30
CA PRO A 200 -4.07 -41.60 4.66
C PRO A 200 -4.59 -43.03 4.49
N GLU A 201 -3.83 -43.92 3.85
CA GLU A 201 -4.28 -45.26 3.45
C GLU A 201 -4.54 -46.19 4.63
N GLY A 202 -5.50 -47.11 4.46
CA GLY A 202 -5.83 -48.12 5.47
C GLY A 202 -7.18 -47.93 6.15
N CYS A 203 -8.09 -47.11 5.60
CA CYS A 203 -9.48 -47.02 6.07
C CYS A 203 -10.46 -47.24 4.93
N ALA A 204 -11.52 -48.01 5.19
CA ALA A 204 -12.61 -48.22 4.21
C ALA A 204 -13.38 -46.91 3.92
N ALA A 205 -13.45 -46.02 4.90
CA ALA A 205 -13.89 -44.64 4.76
C ALA A 205 -13.02 -43.75 5.67
N GLY A 206 -12.57 -42.61 5.15
CA GLY A 206 -11.75 -41.65 5.91
C GLY A 206 -10.25 -41.83 5.72
N ALA A 207 -9.47 -41.28 6.65
CA ALA A 207 -8.01 -41.31 6.62
C ALA A 207 -7.44 -41.91 7.90
N CYS A 208 -6.29 -42.56 7.79
CA CYS A 208 -5.53 -42.98 8.95
C CYS A 208 -4.90 -41.78 9.64
N PHE A 209 -5.44 -41.48 10.82
CA PHE A 209 -5.08 -40.30 11.59
C PHE A 209 -4.14 -40.69 12.74
N PRO A 210 -2.87 -40.23 12.73
CA PRO A 210 -1.93 -40.44 13.83
C PRO A 210 -2.42 -39.78 15.13
N PRO A 211 -1.89 -40.18 16.30
CA PRO A 211 -2.11 -39.46 17.55
C PRO A 211 -1.74 -37.98 17.39
N LEU A 212 -2.62 -37.10 17.88
CA LEU A 212 -2.37 -35.67 17.90
C LEU A 212 -1.25 -35.33 18.89
N THR A 213 -0.39 -34.40 18.52
CA THR A 213 0.57 -33.79 19.45
C THR A 213 -0.12 -32.77 20.34
N ASP A 214 0.48 -32.46 21.48
CA ASP A 214 -0.01 -31.41 22.39
C ASP A 214 -0.23 -30.09 21.62
N GLY A 215 -1.39 -29.47 21.83
CA GLY A 215 -1.79 -28.21 21.18
C GLY A 215 -2.48 -28.35 19.82
N ALA A 216 -2.53 -29.54 19.22
CA ALA A 216 -3.30 -29.81 18.02
C ALA A 216 -4.71 -30.35 18.36
N ARG A 217 -5.72 -29.96 17.57
CA ARG A 217 -7.10 -30.43 17.70
C ARG A 217 -7.57 -31.11 16.42
N LEU A 218 -8.38 -32.16 16.56
CA LEU A 218 -9.00 -32.82 15.41
C LEU A 218 -10.23 -32.02 15.01
N CYS A 219 -10.28 -31.45 13.80
CA CYS A 219 -11.39 -30.59 13.39
C CYS A 219 -11.85 -30.89 11.96
N VAL A 220 -13.08 -30.48 11.67
CA VAL A 220 -13.68 -30.45 10.34
C VAL A 220 -14.19 -29.03 10.04
N ARG A 221 -14.34 -28.70 8.76
CA ARG A 221 -14.92 -27.43 8.30
C ARG A 221 -16.06 -27.68 7.30
N PRO A 222 -17.06 -26.79 7.17
CA PRO A 222 -18.09 -26.95 6.15
C PRO A 222 -17.47 -27.03 4.75
N ALA A 223 -17.95 -27.93 3.89
CA ALA A 223 -17.47 -28.08 2.51
C ALA A 223 -17.95 -26.96 1.56
N GLY A 224 -18.70 -25.98 2.08
CA GLY A 224 -19.26 -24.86 1.33
C GLY A 224 -19.53 -23.66 2.24
N ILE A 225 -20.23 -22.64 1.71
CA ILE A 225 -20.51 -21.36 2.39
C ILE A 225 -21.66 -21.47 3.44
N ASP A 226 -22.18 -22.68 3.69
CA ASP A 226 -23.28 -22.87 4.64
C ASP A 226 -22.83 -22.76 6.11
N ASP A 227 -22.71 -21.52 6.56
CA ASP A 227 -22.43 -21.14 7.95
C ASP A 227 -23.56 -21.52 8.94
N GLY A 228 -24.70 -22.01 8.43
CA GLY A 228 -25.86 -22.39 9.24
C GLY A 228 -25.83 -23.81 9.83
N ALA A 229 -25.00 -24.72 9.31
CA ALA A 229 -24.98 -26.12 9.76
C ALA A 229 -24.46 -26.26 11.21
N SER A 230 -25.19 -26.93 12.10
CA SER A 230 -24.67 -27.23 13.44
C SER A 230 -23.47 -28.17 13.37
N CYS A 231 -22.51 -28.00 14.29
CA CYS A 231 -21.37 -28.89 14.37
C CYS A 231 -21.81 -30.37 14.53
N PRO A 232 -21.16 -31.32 13.84
CA PRO A 232 -21.45 -32.74 14.00
C PRO A 232 -21.26 -33.21 15.45
N VAL A 233 -21.98 -34.26 15.85
CA VAL A 233 -21.93 -34.77 17.24
C VAL A 233 -20.51 -35.13 17.70
N ASP A 234 -19.69 -35.70 16.82
CA ASP A 234 -18.30 -36.09 17.10
C ASP A 234 -17.31 -34.90 17.06
N PHE A 235 -17.78 -33.74 16.61
CA PHE A 235 -17.01 -32.51 16.45
C PHE A 235 -17.73 -31.33 17.11
N SER A 236 -18.25 -31.53 18.33
CA SER A 236 -19.19 -30.59 18.96
C SER A 236 -18.62 -29.23 19.32
N ASP A 237 -17.30 -29.07 19.35
CA ASP A 237 -16.67 -27.85 19.85
C ASP A 237 -16.44 -26.86 18.71
N GLU A 238 -17.28 -25.81 18.67
CA GLU A 238 -17.20 -24.77 17.65
C GLU A 238 -16.03 -23.81 17.91
N VAL A 239 -15.20 -23.60 16.89
CA VAL A 239 -14.12 -22.60 16.87
C VAL A 239 -14.34 -21.66 15.68
N LYS A 240 -14.50 -20.38 15.97
CA LYS A 240 -14.60 -19.34 14.95
C LYS A 240 -13.23 -18.75 14.65
N LEU A 241 -12.89 -18.69 13.37
CA LEU A 241 -11.67 -18.12 12.85
C LEU A 241 -12.02 -17.02 11.85
N ALA A 242 -11.21 -15.96 11.80
CA ALA A 242 -11.27 -15.03 10.69
C ALA A 242 -10.86 -15.75 9.40
N SER A 243 -11.53 -15.48 8.27
CA SER A 243 -11.13 -16.04 6.98
C SER A 243 -10.05 -15.20 6.28
N GLY A 244 -9.92 -13.93 6.67
CA GLY A 244 -8.82 -13.07 6.28
C GLY A 244 -8.76 -11.78 7.09
N LEU A 245 -7.87 -10.89 6.65
CA LEU A 245 -7.69 -9.56 7.22
C LEU A 245 -7.79 -8.52 6.11
N GLU A 246 -8.55 -7.46 6.34
CA GLU A 246 -8.54 -6.23 5.57
C GLU A 246 -7.70 -5.20 6.33
N ASP A 247 -6.56 -4.81 5.76
CA ASP A 247 -5.68 -3.78 6.32
C ASP A 247 -5.79 -2.51 5.48
N SER A 248 -6.40 -1.49 6.06
CA SER A 248 -6.54 -0.16 5.45
C SER A 248 -5.62 0.88 6.07
N ARG A 249 -4.69 0.45 6.96
CA ARG A 249 -3.79 1.38 7.65
C ARG A 249 -2.94 2.15 6.66
N GLY A 250 -2.89 3.46 6.84
CA GLY A 250 -2.16 4.35 5.95
C GLY A 250 -2.03 5.74 6.56
N CYS A 251 -1.88 6.75 5.72
CA CYS A 251 -1.75 8.15 6.13
C CYS A 251 -2.71 9.03 5.32
N THR A 252 -3.19 10.12 5.92
CA THR A 252 -3.84 11.18 5.14
C THR A 252 -2.85 11.78 4.14
N VAL A 253 -3.39 12.25 3.02
CA VAL A 253 -2.59 12.90 1.96
C VAL A 253 -1.81 14.08 2.55
N CYS A 254 -0.50 14.08 2.34
CA CYS A 254 0.35 15.22 2.68
C CYS A 254 0.19 16.31 1.61
N THR A 255 -0.17 17.51 2.05
CA THR A 255 -0.31 18.69 1.21
C THR A 255 0.55 19.82 1.75
N CYS A 256 0.99 20.70 0.85
CA CYS A 256 1.89 21.80 1.19
C CYS A 256 1.34 23.14 0.68
N PRO A 257 0.30 23.69 1.34
CA PRO A 257 -0.19 25.02 1.05
C PRO A 257 0.94 26.05 1.08
N ALA A 258 1.13 26.74 -0.05
CA ALA A 258 2.12 27.80 -0.18
C ALA A 258 1.55 29.14 0.35
N SER A 259 2.36 29.87 1.11
CA SER A 259 2.11 31.26 1.49
C SER A 259 3.16 32.17 0.87
N PRO A 260 3.08 32.42 -0.46
CA PRO A 260 4.11 33.15 -1.18
C PRO A 260 3.97 34.67 -1.02
N SER A 261 5.09 35.34 -1.19
CA SER A 261 5.28 36.78 -1.31
C SER A 261 6.29 37.04 -2.42
N CYS A 262 6.40 38.28 -2.89
CA CYS A 262 7.40 38.65 -3.89
C CYS A 262 8.47 39.53 -3.28
N SER A 263 9.73 39.19 -3.53
CA SER A 263 10.86 40.08 -3.30
C SER A 263 11.51 40.41 -4.63
N PHE A 264 11.95 41.66 -4.78
CA PHE A 264 12.51 42.15 -6.01
C PHE A 264 13.51 43.27 -5.74
N THR A 265 14.29 43.60 -6.76
CA THR A 265 15.18 44.76 -6.77
C THR A 265 15.19 45.32 -8.17
N TYR A 266 15.03 46.64 -8.29
CA TYR A 266 15.20 47.35 -9.54
C TYR A 266 16.15 48.53 -9.37
N GLU A 267 16.81 48.87 -10.47
CA GLU A 267 17.76 49.96 -10.58
C GLU A 267 17.21 51.00 -11.54
N LEU A 268 17.41 52.28 -11.23
CA LEU A 268 17.15 53.39 -12.13
C LEU A 268 18.49 53.91 -12.64
N HIS A 269 18.61 54.07 -13.97
CA HIS A 269 19.85 54.44 -14.65
C HIS A 269 19.71 55.79 -15.35
N GLY A 270 20.77 56.59 -15.33
CA GLY A 270 20.82 57.86 -16.07
C GLY A 270 21.17 57.74 -17.55
N LYS A 271 21.13 56.52 -18.11
CA LYS A 271 21.28 56.28 -19.55
C LYS A 271 20.23 55.29 -20.03
N ALA A 272 19.67 55.55 -21.20
CA ALA A 272 18.58 54.75 -21.80
C ALA A 272 18.91 53.26 -22.03
N ASN A 273 20.19 52.87 -22.03
CA ASN A 273 20.66 51.50 -22.23
C ASN A 273 21.10 50.79 -20.93
N CYS A 274 20.84 51.39 -19.75
CA CYS A 274 21.25 50.88 -18.44
C CYS A 274 22.75 50.58 -18.32
N LEU A 275 23.59 51.29 -19.08
CA LEU A 275 25.04 51.26 -18.94
C LEU A 275 25.52 52.47 -18.15
N GLY A 276 26.41 52.25 -17.19
CA GLY A 276 27.03 53.31 -16.40
C GLY A 276 26.60 53.28 -14.93
N GLU A 277 26.79 54.41 -14.24
CA GLU A 277 26.46 54.56 -12.82
C GLU A 277 24.96 54.34 -12.58
N VAL A 278 24.65 53.76 -11.43
CA VAL A 278 23.29 53.53 -10.95
C VAL A 278 22.93 54.66 -9.98
N PRO A 279 22.16 55.67 -10.41
CA PRO A 279 21.66 56.72 -9.52
C PRO A 279 20.98 56.18 -8.26
N SER A 280 20.21 55.09 -8.38
CA SER A 280 19.44 54.54 -7.27
C SER A 280 19.00 53.09 -7.49
N SER A 281 18.85 52.35 -6.39
CA SER A 281 18.38 50.97 -6.34
C SER A 281 17.31 50.83 -5.27
N PHE A 282 16.22 50.15 -5.58
CA PHE A 282 15.05 50.02 -4.70
C PHE A 282 14.55 48.58 -4.65
N SER A 283 13.95 48.23 -3.51
CA SER A 283 13.38 46.89 -3.24
C SER A 283 12.03 46.97 -2.51
N ASP A 284 11.35 48.12 -2.63
CA ASP A 284 10.07 48.39 -2.01
C ASP A 284 9.04 48.88 -3.06
N THR A 285 7.80 49.03 -2.64
CA THR A 285 6.68 49.45 -3.49
C THR A 285 6.31 50.92 -3.31
N ASN A 286 7.20 51.72 -2.71
CA ASN A 286 6.94 53.15 -2.49
C ASN A 286 7.17 53.94 -3.79
N CYS A 287 6.61 55.15 -3.83
CA CYS A 287 6.88 56.11 -4.88
C CYS A 287 8.30 56.68 -4.74
N HIS A 288 9.05 56.68 -5.84
CA HIS A 288 10.40 57.24 -5.92
C HIS A 288 10.49 58.20 -7.10
N ALA A 289 10.98 59.42 -6.88
CA ALA A 289 11.17 60.44 -7.93
C ALA A 289 12.63 60.95 -8.00
N PRO A 290 13.63 60.06 -8.20
CA PRO A 290 15.01 60.51 -8.38
C PRO A 290 15.18 61.26 -9.71
N SER A 291 16.07 62.25 -9.72
CA SER A 291 16.37 63.04 -10.92
C SER A 291 17.34 62.31 -11.85
N GLY A 292 17.31 62.69 -13.14
CA GLY A 292 18.29 62.22 -14.12
C GLY A 292 18.18 60.74 -14.47
N ILE A 293 16.96 60.18 -14.45
CA ILE A 293 16.70 58.80 -14.84
C ILE A 293 16.27 58.74 -16.31
N ASP A 294 16.84 57.81 -17.06
CA ASP A 294 16.50 57.53 -18.47
C ASP A 294 16.17 56.06 -18.73
N ALA A 295 16.43 55.15 -17.80
CA ALA A 295 16.02 53.76 -17.92
C ALA A 295 15.81 53.08 -16.57
N ILE A 296 15.10 51.95 -16.62
CA ILE A 296 14.74 51.09 -15.50
C ILE A 296 15.25 49.69 -15.81
N LYS A 297 15.84 49.04 -14.82
CA LYS A 297 16.29 47.65 -14.93
C LYS A 297 15.84 46.85 -13.73
N LEU A 298 15.07 45.78 -13.95
CA LEU A 298 14.78 44.82 -12.90
C LEU A 298 15.99 43.90 -12.73
N THR A 299 16.67 43.92 -11.60
CA THR A 299 17.90 43.13 -11.39
C THR A 299 17.65 41.80 -10.71
N ALA A 300 16.63 41.71 -9.86
CA ALA A 300 16.22 40.47 -9.24
C ALA A 300 14.71 40.44 -9.03
N SER A 301 14.12 39.26 -9.18
CA SER A 301 12.80 38.95 -8.64
C SER A 301 12.77 37.49 -8.22
N ARG A 302 12.12 37.20 -7.09
CA ARG A 302 11.92 35.84 -6.60
C ARG A 302 10.66 35.77 -5.74
N ALA A 303 9.95 34.66 -5.86
CA ALA A 303 8.94 34.30 -4.88
C ALA A 303 9.64 33.88 -3.58
N THR A 304 9.20 34.43 -2.47
CA THR A 304 9.66 34.12 -1.11
C THR A 304 8.49 33.66 -0.26
N GLY A 305 8.75 32.95 0.82
CA GLY A 305 7.70 32.51 1.74
C GLY A 305 8.01 31.12 2.28
N SER A 306 6.96 30.48 2.76
CA SER A 306 7.03 29.14 3.35
C SER A 306 5.84 28.30 2.92
N CYS A 307 5.96 27.01 3.19
CA CYS A 307 4.88 26.06 3.04
C CYS A 307 4.69 25.34 4.37
N THR A 308 3.44 25.32 4.82
CA THR A 308 3.08 24.65 6.06
C THR A 308 2.57 23.26 5.71
N PRO A 309 3.23 22.18 6.15
CA PRO A 309 2.75 20.83 5.89
C PRO A 309 1.41 20.60 6.56
N THR A 310 0.49 19.98 5.82
CA THR A 310 -0.82 19.54 6.33
C THR A 310 -1.08 18.10 5.91
N GLY A 311 -1.68 17.30 6.79
CA GLY A 311 -1.88 15.86 6.57
C GLY A 311 -0.76 15.00 7.17
N GLY A 312 -0.54 13.81 6.62
CA GLY A 312 0.39 12.84 7.19
C GLY A 312 -0.06 12.29 8.55
N THR A 313 -1.36 12.32 8.84
CA THR A 313 -1.91 11.71 10.05
C THR A 313 -2.20 10.24 9.76
N PRO A 314 -1.86 9.29 10.65
CA PRO A 314 -2.22 7.89 10.47
C PRO A 314 -3.74 7.70 10.37
N THR A 315 -4.17 6.87 9.42
CA THR A 315 -5.57 6.52 9.15
C THR A 315 -5.74 5.03 8.98
N GLY A 316 -7.00 4.61 8.86
CA GLY A 316 -7.37 3.24 8.59
C GLY A 316 -7.29 2.36 9.82
N THR A 317 -7.72 1.12 9.62
CA THR A 317 -7.83 0.08 10.64
C THR A 317 -7.48 -1.26 10.02
N VAL A 318 -7.18 -2.23 10.88
CA VAL A 318 -7.21 -3.64 10.50
C VAL A 318 -8.54 -4.20 10.96
N LYS A 319 -9.17 -4.97 10.09
CA LYS A 319 -10.44 -5.64 10.35
C LYS A 319 -10.35 -7.10 9.92
N THR A 320 -10.80 -8.01 10.76
CA THR A 320 -11.07 -9.39 10.33
C THR A 320 -12.20 -9.43 9.31
N ILE A 321 -11.96 -10.06 8.15
CA ILE A 321 -12.99 -10.27 7.13
C ILE A 321 -13.35 -11.74 7.04
N GLY A 322 -14.66 -11.97 6.92
CA GLY A 322 -15.30 -13.28 6.87
C GLY A 322 -15.11 -14.11 8.13
N ASP A 323 -16.11 -14.94 8.41
CA ASP A 323 -16.04 -15.93 9.48
C ASP A 323 -15.85 -17.29 8.82
N SER A 324 -14.95 -18.08 9.38
CA SER A 324 -14.87 -19.51 9.08
C SER A 324 -15.04 -20.27 10.36
N ARG A 325 -15.96 -21.22 10.31
CA ARG A 325 -16.22 -22.12 11.42
C ARG A 325 -15.42 -23.40 11.25
N LEU A 326 -14.71 -23.78 12.30
CA LEU A 326 -14.23 -25.14 12.52
C LEU A 326 -15.07 -25.79 13.60
N CYS A 327 -15.31 -27.08 13.46
CA CYS A 327 -15.93 -27.92 14.46
C CYS A 327 -14.91 -28.97 14.88
N CYS A 328 -14.51 -28.98 16.15
CA CYS A 328 -13.44 -29.81 16.67
C CYS A 328 -13.98 -30.90 17.60
N ALA A 329 -13.32 -32.06 17.59
CA ALA A 329 -13.56 -33.11 18.56
C ALA A 329 -13.09 -32.65 19.95
N ARG A 330 -13.78 -33.13 20.99
CA ARG A 330 -13.44 -32.89 22.40
C ARG A 330 -12.19 -33.64 22.85
#